data_AF-A0A841HUC4-F1
#
_entry.id   AF-A0A841HUC4-F1
#
_cell.length_a   1.000
_cell.length_b   1.000
_cell.length_c   1.000
_cell.angle_alpha   90.00
_cell.angle_beta   90.00
_cell.angle_gamma   90.00
#
_symmetry.space_group_name_H-M   'P 1'
#
loop_
_entity.id
_entity.type
_entity.pdbx_description
1 polymer ?
#
loop_
_entity_poly.entity_id
_entity_poly.type
_entity_poly.pdbx_seq_one_letter_code
_entity_poly.pdbx_strand_id
1 'polypeptide(L)'
;MSAFESPLHELVAHAHGNAARVAELLEAHPELLEERYAAWNETPMEAAAHTGSRDVAELLMARGARPTHGALAMLGRADDLRAALEAQPSLAHTPGAHGISLLYHAALSGDPRVLEVAWGAGAREGLDHAVHASVLAGSADALRWLLARGARLDAPNAQGKTPLAVARARGADELVAVLEANRTA
;
A
#
# COMPACT_ATOMS: atom_id res chain seq x y z
N MET A 1 -25.42 -9.64 18.83
CA MET A 1 -23.95 -9.80 18.73
C MET A 1 -23.39 -8.47 18.30
N SER A 2 -22.43 -7.95 19.05
CA SER A 2 -21.84 -6.64 18.78
C SER A 2 -21.07 -6.70 17.46
N ALA A 3 -21.06 -5.62 16.66
CA ALA A 3 -20.31 -5.56 15.40
C ALA A 3 -18.79 -5.78 15.58
N PHE A 4 -18.29 -5.70 16.82
CA PHE A 4 -16.90 -5.96 17.21
C PHE A 4 -16.57 -7.44 17.49
N GLU A 5 -17.57 -8.35 17.48
CA GLU A 5 -17.40 -9.79 17.74
C GLU A 5 -17.48 -10.64 16.46
N SER A 6 -17.40 -10.02 15.28
CA SER A 6 -17.46 -10.76 14.01
C SER A 6 -16.08 -11.36 13.68
N PRO A 7 -15.99 -12.66 13.34
CA PRO A 7 -14.75 -13.25 12.83
C PRO A 7 -14.21 -12.52 11.58
N LEU A 8 -15.10 -11.93 10.77
CA LEU A 8 -14.70 -11.11 9.62
C LEU A 8 -14.05 -9.79 10.06
N HIS A 9 -14.58 -9.14 11.10
CA HIS A 9 -13.94 -7.95 11.66
C HIS A 9 -12.53 -8.27 12.18
N GLU A 10 -12.37 -9.35 12.96
CA GLU A 10 -11.06 -9.78 13.44
C GLU A 10 -10.11 -10.10 12.29
N LEU A 11 -10.59 -10.81 11.27
CA LEU A 11 -9.78 -11.17 10.10
C LEU A 11 -9.25 -9.92 9.38
N VAL A 12 -10.13 -8.96 9.07
CA VAL A 12 -9.74 -7.72 8.39
C VAL A 12 -8.85 -6.85 9.28
N ALA A 13 -9.15 -6.75 10.58
CA ALA A 13 -8.30 -6.03 11.53
C ALA A 13 -6.89 -6.62 11.60
N HIS A 14 -6.76 -7.94 11.68
CA HIS A 14 -5.46 -8.61 11.72
C HIS A 14 -4.76 -8.65 10.36
N ALA A 15 -5.49 -8.51 9.26
CA ALA A 15 -4.89 -8.41 7.94
C ALA A 15 -4.00 -7.15 7.76
N HIS A 16 -4.08 -6.18 8.68
CA HIS A 16 -3.19 -5.02 8.74
C HIS A 16 -1.75 -5.33 9.21
N GLY A 17 -1.42 -6.59 9.55
CA GLY A 17 -0.03 -6.97 9.84
C GLY A 17 0.18 -8.16 10.79
N ASN A 18 -0.83 -8.97 11.06
CA ASN A 18 -0.70 -10.17 11.91
C ASN A 18 -1.03 -11.44 11.13
N ALA A 19 -0.05 -11.92 10.35
CA ALA A 19 -0.19 -13.10 9.50
C ALA A 19 -0.53 -14.38 10.30
N ALA A 20 0.02 -14.54 11.50
CA ALA A 20 -0.28 -15.69 12.36
C ALA A 20 -1.76 -15.75 12.71
N ARG A 21 -2.34 -14.63 13.16
CA ARG A 21 -3.76 -14.57 13.51
C ARG A 21 -4.67 -14.70 12.30
N VAL A 22 -4.27 -14.14 11.16
CA VAL A 22 -4.98 -14.33 9.88
C VAL A 22 -5.01 -15.81 9.47
N ALA A 23 -3.89 -16.53 9.63
CA ALA A 23 -3.81 -17.96 9.30
C ALA A 23 -4.78 -18.80 10.14
N GLU A 24 -4.79 -18.58 11.47
CA GLU A 24 -5.70 -19.24 12.41
C GLU A 24 -7.18 -18.97 12.07
N LEU A 25 -7.52 -17.70 11.80
CA LEU A 25 -8.90 -17.31 11.50
C LEU A 25 -9.38 -17.93 10.19
N LEU A 26 -8.54 -18.00 9.16
CA LEU A 26 -8.89 -18.63 7.88
C LEU A 26 -8.89 -20.16 7.93
N GLU A 27 -8.23 -20.78 8.92
CA GLU A 27 -8.38 -22.21 9.17
C GLU A 27 -9.75 -22.52 9.78
N ALA A 28 -10.23 -21.66 10.68
CA ALA A 28 -11.57 -21.80 11.28
C ALA A 28 -12.70 -21.34 10.33
N HIS A 29 -12.44 -20.31 9.51
CA HIS A 29 -13.43 -19.61 8.69
C HIS A 29 -12.92 -19.32 7.26
N PRO A 30 -12.65 -20.36 6.45
CA PRO A 30 -12.11 -20.18 5.09
C PRO A 30 -13.06 -19.43 4.15
N GLU A 31 -14.36 -19.42 4.44
CA GLU A 31 -15.38 -18.69 3.67
C GLU A 31 -15.19 -17.16 3.71
N LEU A 32 -14.46 -16.64 4.69
CA LEU A 32 -14.26 -15.20 4.89
C LEU A 32 -13.14 -14.60 4.04
N LEU A 33 -12.42 -15.44 3.28
CA LEU A 33 -11.20 -15.05 2.55
C LEU A 33 -11.38 -13.83 1.63
N GLU A 34 -12.51 -13.76 0.95
CA GLU A 34 -12.84 -12.71 -0.04
C GLU A 34 -13.93 -11.75 0.47
N GLU A 35 -14.37 -11.92 1.71
CA GLU A 35 -15.49 -11.16 2.25
C GLU A 35 -15.09 -9.72 2.56
N ARG A 36 -16.02 -8.79 2.32
CA ARG A 36 -15.84 -7.37 2.59
C ARG A 36 -16.45 -7.00 3.92
N TYR A 37 -15.64 -6.47 4.83
CA TYR A 37 -16.16 -5.94 6.09
C TYR A 37 -16.84 -4.59 5.85
N ALA A 38 -18.17 -4.58 5.88
CA ALA A 38 -18.99 -3.43 5.47
C ALA A 38 -18.70 -2.13 6.23
N ALA A 39 -18.33 -2.20 7.51
CA ALA A 39 -18.11 -1.00 8.31
C ALA A 39 -16.84 -0.23 7.91
N TRP A 40 -15.82 -0.92 7.38
CA TRP A 40 -14.59 -0.31 6.86
C TRP A 40 -14.54 -0.29 5.34
N ASN A 41 -15.47 -1.00 4.70
CA ASN A 41 -15.57 -1.16 3.26
C ASN A 41 -14.29 -1.73 2.64
N GLU A 42 -13.75 -2.81 3.21
CA GLU A 42 -12.53 -3.46 2.71
C GLU A 42 -12.52 -4.98 2.90
N THR A 43 -11.75 -5.68 2.07
CA THR A 43 -11.45 -7.12 2.22
C THR A 43 -10.14 -7.33 2.99
N PRO A 44 -9.85 -8.57 3.45
CA PRO A 44 -8.54 -8.88 4.04
C PRO A 44 -7.35 -8.53 3.12
N MET A 45 -7.49 -8.77 1.82
CA MET A 45 -6.44 -8.45 0.83
C MET A 45 -6.21 -6.94 0.72
N GLU A 46 -7.27 -6.13 0.73
CA GLU A 46 -7.17 -4.67 0.65
C GLU A 46 -6.54 -4.08 1.91
N ALA A 47 -6.90 -4.58 3.10
CA ALA A 47 -6.29 -4.21 4.37
C ALA A 47 -4.77 -4.50 4.39
N ALA A 48 -4.36 -5.68 3.90
CA ALA A 48 -2.95 -6.03 3.78
C ALA A 48 -2.22 -5.13 2.77
N ALA A 49 -2.85 -4.84 1.63
CA ALA A 49 -2.28 -4.04 0.56
C ALA A 49 -1.98 -2.60 0.99
N HIS A 50 -2.91 -1.89 1.63
CA HIS A 50 -2.67 -0.48 1.97
C HIS A 50 -1.73 -0.28 3.16
N THR A 51 -1.54 -1.32 3.98
CA THR A 51 -0.62 -1.27 5.13
C THR A 51 0.80 -1.70 4.77
N GLY A 52 1.01 -2.27 3.58
CA GLY A 52 2.30 -2.85 3.22
C GLY A 52 2.57 -4.20 3.89
N SER A 53 1.54 -4.89 4.38
CA SER A 53 1.65 -6.18 5.08
C SER A 53 1.92 -7.31 4.10
N ARG A 54 3.16 -7.38 3.61
CA ARG A 54 3.61 -8.28 2.55
C ARG A 54 3.39 -9.75 2.89
N ASP A 55 3.70 -10.13 4.12
CA ASP A 55 3.52 -11.49 4.65
C ASP A 55 2.04 -11.92 4.69
N VAL A 56 1.16 -11.03 5.13
CA VAL A 56 -0.30 -11.27 5.12
C VAL A 56 -0.81 -11.40 3.69
N ALA A 57 -0.44 -10.50 2.79
CA ALA A 57 -0.91 -10.54 1.40
C ALA A 57 -0.44 -11.82 0.69
N GLU A 58 0.83 -12.23 0.88
CA GLU A 58 1.36 -13.49 0.35
C GLU A 58 0.63 -14.72 0.94
N LEU A 59 0.31 -14.71 2.24
CA LEU A 59 -0.48 -15.75 2.89
C LEU A 59 -1.90 -15.85 2.30
N LEU A 60 -2.59 -14.72 2.12
CA LEU A 60 -3.94 -14.68 1.54
C LEU A 60 -3.93 -15.24 0.12
N MET A 61 -2.95 -14.84 -0.70
CA MET A 61 -2.78 -15.39 -2.06
C MET A 61 -2.50 -16.89 -2.03
N ALA A 62 -1.67 -17.38 -1.10
CA ALA A 62 -1.39 -18.81 -0.94
C ALA A 62 -2.65 -19.60 -0.54
N ARG A 63 -3.64 -18.96 0.09
CA ARG A 63 -4.96 -19.52 0.40
C ARG A 63 -5.99 -19.33 -0.72
N GLY A 64 -5.60 -18.73 -1.85
CA GLY A 64 -6.42 -18.58 -3.06
C GLY A 64 -7.13 -17.23 -3.20
N ALA A 65 -6.83 -16.24 -2.36
CA ALA A 65 -7.38 -14.90 -2.52
C ALA A 65 -6.88 -14.26 -3.82
N ARG A 66 -7.77 -13.58 -4.53
CA ARG A 66 -7.41 -12.82 -5.72
C ARG A 66 -6.68 -11.53 -5.33
N PRO A 67 -5.48 -11.26 -5.87
CA PRO A 67 -4.82 -10.00 -5.61
C PRO A 67 -5.53 -8.85 -6.31
N THR A 68 -5.63 -7.71 -5.65
CA THR A 68 -6.04 -6.45 -6.27
C THR A 68 -4.87 -5.83 -7.01
N HIS A 69 -5.11 -4.84 -7.89
CA HIS A 69 -4.02 -4.05 -8.50
C HIS A 69 -3.17 -3.33 -7.45
N GLY A 70 -3.78 -2.86 -6.35
CA GLY A 70 -3.07 -2.32 -5.20
C GLY A 70 -2.17 -3.35 -4.51
N ALA A 71 -2.64 -4.58 -4.32
CA ALA A 71 -1.83 -5.66 -3.77
C ALA A 71 -0.67 -6.05 -4.68
N LEU A 72 -0.89 -6.16 -6.00
CA LEU A 72 0.18 -6.44 -6.98
C LEU A 72 1.26 -5.36 -6.95
N ALA A 73 0.85 -4.09 -6.87
CA ALA A 73 1.75 -2.97 -6.75
C ALA A 73 2.57 -3.04 -5.44
N MET A 74 1.89 -3.15 -4.29
CA MET A 74 2.56 -3.22 -2.98
C MET A 74 3.54 -4.38 -2.87
N LEU A 75 3.19 -5.56 -3.40
CA LEU A 75 4.03 -6.75 -3.34
C LEU A 75 5.28 -6.70 -4.24
N GLY A 76 5.40 -5.67 -5.10
CA GLY A 76 6.50 -5.58 -6.06
C GLY A 76 6.28 -6.38 -7.35
N ARG A 77 5.06 -6.85 -7.63
CA ARG A 77 4.76 -7.71 -8.78
C ARG A 77 4.56 -6.88 -10.05
N ALA A 78 5.63 -6.23 -10.50
CA ALA A 78 5.60 -5.27 -11.61
C ALA A 78 5.04 -5.86 -12.92
N ASP A 79 5.38 -7.11 -13.25
CA ASP A 79 4.91 -7.74 -14.49
C ASP A 79 3.43 -8.11 -14.42
N ASP A 80 2.96 -8.63 -13.27
CA ASP A 80 1.54 -8.93 -13.08
C ASP A 80 0.70 -7.65 -13.02
N LEU A 81 1.21 -6.59 -12.37
CA LEU A 81 0.57 -5.28 -12.37
C LEU A 81 0.48 -4.72 -13.78
N ARG A 82 1.55 -4.83 -14.59
CA ARG A 82 1.55 -4.39 -15.99
C ARG A 82 0.48 -5.15 -16.77
N ALA A 83 0.45 -6.48 -16.67
CA ALA A 83 -0.55 -7.30 -17.36
C ALA A 83 -1.99 -6.91 -16.95
N ALA A 84 -2.23 -6.65 -15.67
CA ALA A 84 -3.54 -6.21 -15.18
C ALA A 84 -3.94 -4.83 -15.74
N LEU A 85 -3.00 -3.87 -15.80
CA LEU A 85 -3.23 -2.53 -16.34
C LEU A 85 -3.40 -2.54 -17.87
N GLU A 86 -2.71 -3.42 -18.59
CA GLU A 86 -2.90 -3.61 -20.03
C GLU A 86 -4.28 -4.22 -20.33
N ALA A 87 -4.72 -5.18 -19.52
CA ALA A 87 -6.04 -5.79 -19.65
C ALA A 87 -7.17 -4.81 -19.26
N GLN A 88 -6.94 -3.95 -18.27
CA GLN A 88 -7.91 -2.97 -17.80
C GLN A 88 -7.24 -1.62 -17.43
N PRO A 89 -7.03 -0.72 -18.41
CA PRO A 89 -6.32 0.55 -18.20
C PRO A 89 -6.95 1.47 -17.15
N SER A 90 -8.28 1.39 -16.93
CA SER A 90 -8.98 2.19 -15.92
C SER A 90 -8.50 1.91 -14.49
N LEU A 91 -7.83 0.78 -14.23
CA LEU A 91 -7.28 0.46 -12.92
C LEU A 91 -6.19 1.46 -12.49
N ALA A 92 -5.52 2.14 -13.42
CA ALA A 92 -4.55 3.19 -13.10
C ALA A 92 -5.16 4.36 -12.31
N HIS A 93 -6.45 4.62 -12.52
CA HIS A 93 -7.21 5.71 -11.90
C HIS A 93 -8.17 5.23 -10.80
N THR A 94 -8.21 3.91 -10.55
CA THR A 94 -9.11 3.31 -9.56
C THR A 94 -8.36 3.20 -8.22
N PRO A 95 -8.73 3.96 -7.18
CA PRO A 95 -8.08 3.82 -5.88
C PRO A 95 -8.43 2.48 -5.22
N GLY A 96 -7.56 2.03 -4.32
CA GLY A 96 -7.85 0.94 -3.40
C GLY A 96 -8.77 1.38 -2.24
N ALA A 97 -8.81 0.57 -1.18
CA ALA A 97 -9.53 0.91 0.05
C ALA A 97 -9.11 2.29 0.60
N HIS A 98 -10.06 2.97 1.25
CA HIS A 98 -9.89 4.34 1.80
C HIS A 98 -9.43 5.40 0.79
N GLY A 99 -9.63 5.17 -0.51
CA GLY A 99 -9.22 6.11 -1.55
C GLY A 99 -7.70 6.12 -1.79
N ILE A 100 -6.97 5.12 -1.31
CA ILE A 100 -5.50 5.07 -1.41
C ILE A 100 -5.10 4.77 -2.85
N SER A 101 -4.32 5.67 -3.45
CA SER A 101 -4.00 5.61 -4.87
C SER A 101 -3.07 4.46 -5.24
N LEU A 102 -3.04 4.12 -6.53
CA LEU A 102 -2.12 3.10 -7.04
C LEU A 102 -0.65 3.51 -6.86
N LEU A 103 -0.31 4.80 -7.02
CA LEU A 103 1.04 5.29 -6.78
C LEU A 103 1.48 5.12 -5.32
N TYR A 104 0.56 5.25 -4.35
CA TYR A 104 0.87 5.01 -2.95
C TYR A 104 1.24 3.54 -2.71
N HIS A 105 0.43 2.60 -3.22
CA HIS A 105 0.74 1.17 -3.14
C HIS A 105 2.05 0.81 -3.84
N ALA A 106 2.30 1.37 -5.04
CA ALA A 106 3.55 1.17 -5.75
C ALA A 106 4.76 1.68 -4.95
N ALA A 107 4.64 2.82 -4.27
CA ALA A 107 5.70 3.35 -3.42
C ALA A 107 5.95 2.49 -2.17
N LEU A 108 4.92 1.82 -1.62
CA LEU A 108 5.07 0.87 -0.50
C LEU A 108 5.94 -0.34 -0.88
N SER A 109 5.99 -0.72 -2.16
CA SER A 109 6.88 -1.79 -2.62
C SER A 109 8.36 -1.46 -2.47
N GLY A 110 8.69 -0.16 -2.40
CA GLY A 110 10.05 0.34 -2.42
C GLY A 110 10.78 0.18 -3.76
N ASP A 111 10.13 -0.38 -4.80
CA ASP A 111 10.72 -0.64 -6.12
C ASP A 111 10.28 0.41 -7.15
N PRO A 112 11.19 1.28 -7.63
CA PRO A 112 10.89 2.26 -8.67
C PRO A 112 10.32 1.66 -9.97
N ARG A 113 10.57 0.38 -10.27
CA ARG A 113 10.00 -0.27 -11.47
C ARG A 113 8.48 -0.38 -11.39
N VAL A 114 7.93 -0.62 -10.20
CA VAL A 114 6.47 -0.67 -10.00
C VAL A 114 5.87 0.73 -10.16
N LEU A 115 6.56 1.74 -9.62
CA LEU A 115 6.20 3.14 -9.82
C LEU A 115 6.19 3.52 -11.31
N GLU A 116 7.18 3.06 -12.09
CA GLU A 116 7.20 3.26 -13.54
C GLU A 116 6.04 2.56 -14.26
N VAL A 117 5.70 1.33 -13.85
CA VAL A 117 4.55 0.63 -14.43
C VAL A 117 3.25 1.39 -14.18
N ALA A 118 2.98 1.79 -12.94
CA ALA A 118 1.79 2.56 -12.59
C ALA A 118 1.75 3.91 -13.31
N TRP A 119 2.88 4.61 -13.38
CA TRP A 119 3.00 5.90 -14.04
C TRP A 119 2.85 5.80 -15.56
N GLY A 120 3.44 4.78 -16.19
CA GLY A 120 3.30 4.50 -17.61
C GLY A 120 1.86 4.23 -18.00
N ALA A 121 1.08 3.60 -17.11
CA ALA A 121 -0.36 3.37 -17.29
C ALA A 121 -1.24 4.60 -16.99
N GLY A 122 -0.66 5.73 -16.59
CA GLY A 122 -1.39 6.98 -16.38
C GLY A 122 -1.74 7.31 -14.92
N ALA A 123 -1.33 6.51 -13.93
CA ALA A 123 -1.60 6.82 -12.53
C ALA A 123 -0.88 8.10 -12.09
N ARG A 124 -1.61 9.08 -11.56
CA ARG A 124 -1.07 10.38 -11.10
C ARG A 124 -1.59 10.77 -9.72
N GLU A 125 -2.72 10.21 -9.33
CA GLU A 125 -3.44 10.51 -8.11
C GLU A 125 -2.59 10.20 -6.88
N GLY A 126 -2.59 11.12 -5.91
CA GLY A 126 -1.88 10.94 -4.66
C GLY A 126 -0.34 11.00 -4.76
N LEU A 127 0.24 11.58 -5.82
CA LEU A 127 1.70 11.73 -6.00
C LEU A 127 2.40 12.26 -4.73
N ASP A 128 1.91 13.35 -4.15
CA ASP A 128 2.47 13.95 -2.92
C ASP A 128 2.36 12.98 -1.72
N HIS A 129 1.29 12.20 -1.65
CA HIS A 129 1.07 11.25 -0.55
C HIS A 129 1.93 9.99 -0.69
N ALA A 130 2.27 9.58 -1.92
CA ALA A 130 3.13 8.42 -2.18
C ALA A 130 4.55 8.60 -1.59
N VAL A 131 4.99 9.83 -1.33
CA VAL A 131 6.24 10.13 -0.61
C VAL A 131 6.23 9.53 0.80
N HIS A 132 5.08 9.52 1.49
CA HIS A 132 4.98 8.85 2.80
C HIS A 132 5.16 7.35 2.67
N ALA A 133 4.59 6.74 1.65
CA ALA A 133 4.72 5.30 1.40
C ALA A 133 6.18 4.89 1.13
N SER A 134 6.94 5.65 0.34
CA SER A 134 8.36 5.34 0.13
C SER A 134 9.19 5.48 1.41
N VAL A 135 8.85 6.44 2.29
CA VAL A 135 9.46 6.58 3.62
C VAL A 135 9.10 5.40 4.54
N LEU A 136 7.86 4.92 4.50
CA LEU A 136 7.44 3.73 5.25
C LEU A 136 8.18 2.48 4.75
N ALA A 137 8.32 2.34 3.42
CA ALA A 137 9.09 1.28 2.79
C ALA A 137 10.60 1.37 3.03
N GLY A 138 11.10 2.52 3.52
CA GLY A 138 12.54 2.73 3.73
C GLY A 138 13.33 2.93 2.43
N SER A 139 12.67 3.23 1.30
CA SER A 139 13.30 3.24 -0.02
C SER A 139 13.66 4.65 -0.48
N ALA A 140 14.96 4.97 -0.42
CA ALA A 140 15.48 6.23 -0.96
C ALA A 140 15.31 6.32 -2.48
N ASP A 141 15.37 5.21 -3.19
CA ASP A 141 15.20 5.18 -4.65
C ASP A 141 13.77 5.50 -5.05
N ALA A 142 12.77 4.89 -4.40
CA ALA A 142 11.36 5.24 -4.64
C ALA A 142 11.08 6.70 -4.26
N LEU A 143 11.67 7.20 -3.17
CA LEU A 143 11.58 8.61 -2.79
C LEU A 143 12.16 9.54 -3.87
N ARG A 144 13.39 9.29 -4.33
CA ARG A 144 14.04 10.08 -5.41
C ARG A 144 13.21 10.04 -6.69
N TRP A 145 12.64 8.88 -7.01
CA TRP A 145 11.80 8.70 -8.19
C TRP A 145 10.55 9.61 -8.16
N LEU A 146 9.89 9.70 -7.01
CA LEU A 146 8.72 10.55 -6.78
C LEU A 146 9.09 12.04 -6.85
N LEU A 147 10.22 12.41 -6.22
CA LEU A 147 10.77 13.77 -6.25
C LEU A 147 11.09 14.23 -7.68
N ALA A 148 11.68 13.37 -8.50
CA ALA A 148 11.96 13.65 -9.91
C ALA A 148 10.68 13.93 -10.74
N ARG A 149 9.50 13.61 -10.20
CA ARG A 149 8.18 13.87 -10.81
C ARG A 149 7.42 15.01 -10.14
N GLY A 150 8.09 15.79 -9.29
CA GLY A 150 7.52 16.98 -8.67
C GLY A 150 6.63 16.71 -7.47
N ALA A 151 6.76 15.54 -6.83
CA ALA A 151 6.06 15.27 -5.58
C ALA A 151 6.49 16.28 -4.50
N ARG A 152 5.52 16.88 -3.81
CA ARG A 152 5.80 17.83 -2.72
C ARG A 152 6.16 17.11 -1.42
N LEU A 153 7.10 17.70 -0.67
CA LEU A 153 7.59 17.17 0.60
C LEU A 153 6.91 17.76 1.85
N ASP A 154 5.97 18.69 1.67
CA ASP A 154 5.28 19.38 2.75
C ASP A 154 3.88 18.79 3.05
N ALA A 155 3.36 17.92 2.19
CA ALA A 155 2.06 17.30 2.37
C ALA A 155 2.02 16.45 3.65
N PRO A 156 1.14 16.78 4.63
CA PRO A 156 1.03 15.98 5.84
C PRO A 156 0.29 14.66 5.57
N ASN A 157 0.65 13.60 6.28
CA ASN A 157 -0.12 12.36 6.30
C ASN A 157 -1.38 12.50 7.17
N ALA A 158 -2.16 11.42 7.32
CA ALA A 158 -3.38 11.39 8.14
C ALA A 158 -3.14 11.70 9.64
N GLN A 159 -1.90 11.61 10.14
CA GLN A 159 -1.53 12.01 11.51
C GLN A 159 -0.98 13.45 11.59
N GLY A 160 -1.07 14.23 10.51
CA GLY A 160 -0.53 15.60 10.45
C GLY A 160 1.00 15.67 10.33
N LYS A 161 1.70 14.57 10.06
CA LYS A 161 3.17 14.51 9.99
C LYS A 161 3.64 14.69 8.55
N THR A 162 4.72 15.46 8.35
CA THR A 162 5.44 15.52 7.06
C THR A 162 6.29 14.27 6.86
N PRO A 163 6.68 13.94 5.61
CA PRO A 163 7.57 12.81 5.34
C PRO A 163 8.89 12.88 6.13
N LEU A 164 9.46 14.08 6.28
CA LEU A 164 10.68 14.29 7.09
C LEU A 164 10.46 13.97 8.57
N ALA A 165 9.31 14.38 9.13
CA ALA A 165 9.00 14.05 10.52
C ALA A 165 8.87 12.54 10.73
N VAL A 166 8.28 11.83 9.77
CA VAL A 166 8.19 10.35 9.80
C VAL A 166 9.57 9.71 9.67
N ALA A 167 10.40 10.15 8.73
CA ALA A 167 11.75 9.61 8.52
C ALA A 167 12.63 9.78 9.77
N ARG A 168 12.60 10.95 10.41
CA ARG A 168 13.33 11.23 11.66
C ARG A 168 12.84 10.34 12.82
N ALA A 169 11.53 10.18 12.97
CA ALA A 169 10.97 9.33 14.02
C ALA A 169 11.37 7.85 13.87
N ARG A 170 11.71 7.42 12.64
CA ARG A 170 12.17 6.06 12.33
C ARG A 170 13.69 5.90 12.35
N GLY A 171 14.45 6.98 12.52
CA GLY A 171 15.92 6.95 12.43
C GLY A 171 16.44 6.60 11.02
N ALA A 172 15.70 6.95 9.98
CA ALA A 172 16.05 6.61 8.60
C ALA A 172 16.99 7.68 8.01
N ASP A 173 18.27 7.66 8.42
CA ASP A 173 19.25 8.72 8.12
C ASP A 173 19.40 9.02 6.63
N GLU A 174 19.40 8.00 5.77
CA GLU A 174 19.48 8.21 4.33
C GLU A 174 18.25 8.97 3.80
N LEU A 175 17.05 8.57 4.21
CA LEU A 175 15.81 9.25 3.81
C LEU A 175 15.77 10.68 4.34
N VAL A 176 16.24 10.92 5.57
CA VAL A 176 16.38 12.25 6.14
C VAL A 176 17.28 13.11 5.26
N ALA A 177 18.45 12.59 4.86
CA ALA A 177 19.37 13.30 3.98
C ALA A 177 18.76 13.64 2.61
N VAL A 178 18.05 12.69 1.99
CA VAL A 178 17.33 12.94 0.71
C VAL A 178 16.29 14.03 0.88
N LEU A 179 15.45 13.94 1.91
CA LEU A 179 14.38 14.90 2.15
C LEU A 179 14.94 16.30 2.42
N GLU A 180 15.95 16.43 3.28
CA GLU A 180 16.56 17.71 3.62
C GLU A 180 17.22 18.39 2.42
N ALA A 181 17.91 17.62 1.58
CA ALA A 181 18.53 18.13 0.35
C ALA A 181 17.51 18.69 -0.67
N ASN A 182 16.22 18.34 -0.54
CA ASN A 182 15.16 18.72 -1.49
C ASN A 182 14.10 19.66 -0.86
N ARG A 183 14.35 20.23 0.33
CA ARG A 183 13.43 21.19 0.99
C ARG A 183 13.44 22.60 0.39
N THR A 184 14.38 22.90 -0.49
CA THR A 184 14.57 24.23 -1.06
C THR A 184 14.44 24.17 -2.58
N ALA A 185 13.20 24.28 -3.07
CA ALA A 185 12.85 24.73 -4.41
C ALA A 185 11.50 25.44 -4.35
#